data_AF-A0A2S2PIE2-F1
#
_entry.id   AF-A0A2S2PIE2-F1
#
_cell.length_a   1.000
_cell.length_b   1.000
_cell.length_c   1.000
_cell.angle_alpha   90.00
_cell.angle_beta   90.00
_cell.angle_gamma   90.00
#
_symmetry.space_group_name_H-M   'P 1'
#
loop_
_entity.id
_entity.type
_entity.pdbx_description
1 polymer ?
#
loop_
_entity_poly.entity_id
_entity_poly.type
_entity_poly.pdbx_seq_one_letter_code
_entity_poly.pdbx_strand_id
1 'polypeptide(L)'
;MSGTKNGVQSLIKNIYPNVLFIHCYAHQLNLILLYDTKTIKPVKLFICIITMFHTFFSRSSKRSELLRQQSFKLPNNSDTRWNYHSRAASIIKTHFIELKNAFTHVIEEPNWDHISISTATGI
;
A
#
# COMPACT_ATOMS: atom_id res chain seq x y z
N MET A 1 -11.10 -15.45 -1.77
CA MET A 1 -10.91 -15.52 -3.23
C MET A 1 -11.71 -16.71 -3.77
N SER A 2 -12.86 -16.46 -4.39
CA SER A 2 -13.80 -17.47 -4.92
C SER A 2 -13.71 -17.66 -6.45
N GLY A 3 -12.53 -17.40 -7.03
CA GLY A 3 -12.34 -17.50 -8.47
C GLY A 3 -12.67 -18.90 -9.01
N THR A 4 -13.43 -18.95 -10.10
CA THR A 4 -13.84 -20.19 -10.78
C THR A 4 -12.65 -20.99 -11.31
N LYS A 5 -11.62 -20.29 -11.81
CA LYS A 5 -10.34 -20.86 -12.25
C LYS A 5 -9.24 -20.47 -11.26
N ASN A 6 -8.50 -21.46 -10.75
CA ASN A 6 -7.37 -21.28 -9.82
C ASN A 6 -7.69 -20.49 -8.53
N GLY A 7 -8.97 -20.28 -8.19
CA GLY A 7 -9.36 -19.69 -6.92
C GLY A 7 -9.22 -20.70 -5.79
N VAL A 8 -8.92 -20.22 -4.58
CA VAL A 8 -8.76 -21.05 -3.37
C VAL A 8 -9.97 -21.96 -3.18
N GLN A 9 -11.19 -21.46 -3.38
CA GLN A 9 -12.41 -22.26 -3.32
C GLN A 9 -12.42 -23.42 -4.32
N SER A 10 -12.04 -23.17 -5.57
CA SER A 10 -12.01 -24.17 -6.65
C SER A 10 -10.97 -25.25 -6.37
N LEU A 11 -9.77 -24.85 -5.93
CA LEU A 11 -8.70 -25.78 -5.56
C LEU A 11 -9.09 -26.69 -4.39
N ILE A 12 -9.70 -26.14 -3.33
CA ILE A 12 -10.12 -26.94 -2.18
C ILE A 12 -11.26 -27.90 -2.58
N LYS A 13 -12.23 -27.46 -3.40
CA LYS A 13 -13.31 -28.32 -3.89
C LYS A 13 -12.84 -29.45 -4.80
N ASN A 14 -11.77 -29.25 -5.57
CA ASN A 14 -11.19 -30.32 -6.40
C ASN A 14 -10.61 -31.46 -5.56
N ILE A 15 -10.08 -31.17 -4.38
CA ILE A 15 -9.54 -32.18 -3.45
C ILE A 15 -10.66 -32.76 -2.58
N TYR A 16 -11.60 -31.91 -2.13
CA TYR A 16 -12.71 -32.27 -1.25
C TYR A 16 -14.04 -31.78 -1.83
N PRO A 17 -14.75 -32.58 -2.65
CA PRO A 17 -15.94 -32.14 -3.37
C PRO A 17 -17.08 -31.64 -2.47
N ASN A 18 -17.19 -32.20 -1.26
CA ASN A 18 -18.26 -31.93 -0.31
C ASN A 18 -17.92 -30.81 0.70
N VAL A 19 -16.77 -30.15 0.56
CA VAL A 19 -16.35 -29.11 1.51
C VAL A 19 -17.21 -27.85 1.39
N LEU A 20 -17.67 -27.35 2.53
CA LEU A 20 -18.33 -26.06 2.61
C LEU A 20 -17.27 -24.95 2.63
N PHE A 21 -17.28 -24.09 1.62
CA PHE A 21 -16.42 -22.91 1.58
C PHE A 21 -17.20 -21.70 2.08
N ILE A 22 -16.78 -21.13 3.22
CA ILE A 22 -17.39 -19.94 3.82
C ILE A 22 -16.44 -18.75 3.64
N HIS A 23 -16.98 -17.63 3.17
CA HIS A 23 -16.21 -16.40 3.05
C HIS A 23 -15.95 -15.78 4.43
N CYS A 24 -14.74 -15.23 4.62
CA CYS A 24 -14.42 -14.45 5.80
C CYS A 24 -15.21 -13.12 5.79
N TYR A 25 -16.07 -12.91 6.79
CA TYR A 25 -16.86 -11.67 6.92
C TYR A 25 -15.99 -10.41 7.01
N ALA A 26 -14.84 -10.49 7.70
CA ALA A 26 -13.89 -9.36 7.76
C ALA A 26 -13.35 -9.00 6.36
N HIS A 27 -13.12 -9.98 5.50
CA HIS A 27 -12.70 -9.74 4.11
C HIS A 27 -13.82 -9.12 3.28
N GLN A 28 -15.07 -9.59 3.44
CA GLN A 28 -16.23 -9.00 2.77
C GLN A 28 -16.45 -7.54 3.18
N LEU A 29 -16.38 -7.25 4.48
CA LEU A 29 -16.48 -5.88 4.99
C LEU A 29 -15.38 -4.99 4.42
N ASN A 30 -14.12 -5.45 4.40
CA ASN A 30 -13.01 -4.72 3.80
C ASN A 30 -13.24 -4.42 2.32
N LEU A 31 -13.83 -5.35 1.56
CA LEU A 31 -14.18 -5.12 0.16
C LEU A 31 -15.25 -4.05 0.00
N ILE A 32 -16.34 -4.12 0.78
CA ILE A 32 -17.42 -3.12 0.73
C ILE A 32 -16.87 -1.73 1.01
N LEU A 33 -16.12 -1.57 2.11
CA LEU A 33 -15.46 -0.30 2.45
C LEU A 33 -14.55 0.19 1.31
N LEU A 34 -13.81 -0.69 0.66
CA LEU A 34 -12.96 -0.33 -0.48
C LEU A 34 -13.73 0.11 -1.71
N TYR A 35 -14.87 -0.50 -2.01
CA TYR A 35 -15.69 -0.07 -3.13
C TYR A 35 -16.36 1.28 -2.83
N ASP A 36 -16.93 1.43 -1.63
CA ASP A 36 -17.64 2.66 -1.25
C ASP A 36 -16.72 3.87 -1.19
N THR A 37 -15.55 3.73 -0.57
CA THR A 37 -14.56 4.82 -0.48
C THR A 37 -14.00 5.26 -1.83
N LYS A 38 -13.99 4.37 -2.85
CA LYS A 38 -13.61 4.74 -4.22
C LYS A 38 -14.64 5.65 -4.89
N THR A 39 -15.89 5.67 -4.42
CA THR A 39 -16.93 6.56 -4.94
C THR A 39 -16.79 7.99 -4.41
N ILE A 40 -16.19 8.14 -3.22
CA ILE A 40 -15.99 9.44 -2.56
C ILE A 40 -14.65 10.03 -3.00
N LYS A 41 -14.68 10.99 -3.94
CA LYS A 41 -13.47 11.55 -4.57
C LYS A 41 -12.37 11.99 -3.59
N PRO A 42 -12.65 12.75 -2.51
CA PRO A 42 -11.61 13.15 -1.55
C PRO A 42 -10.96 11.96 -0.84
N VAL A 43 -11.75 10.95 -0.45
CA VAL A 43 -11.25 9.75 0.21
C VAL A 43 -10.41 8.92 -0.75
N LYS A 44 -10.86 8.75 -1.99
CA LYS A 44 -10.09 8.10 -3.04
C LYS A 44 -8.73 8.78 -3.23
N LEU A 45 -8.70 10.10 -3.33
CA LEU A 45 -7.46 10.86 -3.49
C LEU A 45 -6.52 10.67 -2.29
N PHE A 46 -7.05 10.74 -1.07
CA PHE A 46 -6.28 10.51 0.15
C PHE A 46 -5.63 9.11 0.17
N ILE A 47 -6.39 8.06 -0.17
CA ILE A 47 -5.86 6.68 -0.24
C ILE A 47 -4.81 6.55 -1.37
N CYS A 48 -5.03 7.20 -2.52
CA CYS A 48 -4.03 7.25 -3.59
C CYS A 48 -2.72 7.87 -3.12
N ILE A 49 -2.78 9.01 -2.42
CA ILE A 49 -1.60 9.69 -1.87
C ILE A 49 -0.83 8.78 -0.91
N ILE A 50 -1.51 8.17 0.08
CA ILE A 50 -0.85 7.22 1.00
C ILE A 50 -0.18 6.08 0.24
N THR A 51 -0.86 5.54 -0.77
CA THR A 51 -0.35 4.46 -1.61
C THR A 51 0.87 4.89 -2.42
N MET A 52 0.94 6.14 -2.88
CA MET A 52 2.11 6.70 -3.56
C MET A 52 3.33 6.73 -2.64
N PHE A 53 3.20 7.20 -1.39
CA PHE A 53 4.31 7.16 -0.42
C PHE A 53 4.84 5.74 -0.24
N HIS A 54 3.95 4.76 -0.02
CA HIS A 54 4.35 3.35 0.08
C HIS A 54 5.08 2.85 -1.13
N THR A 55 4.48 3.05 -2.30
CA THR A 55 4.96 2.51 -3.57
C THR A 55 6.30 3.13 -3.94
N PHE A 56 6.50 4.41 -3.60
CA PHE A 56 7.78 5.06 -3.76
C PHE A 56 8.84 4.37 -2.89
N PHE A 57 8.74 4.44 -1.57
CA PHE A 57 9.84 3.97 -0.72
C PHE A 57 10.06 2.45 -0.79
N SER A 58 9.02 1.63 -0.94
CA SER A 58 9.15 0.16 -0.95
C SER A 58 9.77 -0.43 -2.23
N ARG A 59 9.71 0.28 -3.36
CA ARG A 59 10.20 -0.22 -4.67
C ARG A 59 11.71 -0.08 -4.85
N SER A 60 12.45 0.45 -3.88
CA SER A 60 13.90 0.56 -3.93
C SER A 60 14.47 0.39 -2.54
N SER A 61 15.41 -0.55 -2.39
CA SER A 61 16.17 -0.72 -1.15
C SER A 61 16.88 0.57 -0.75
N LYS A 62 17.46 1.30 -1.72
CA LYS A 62 18.12 2.59 -1.49
C LYS A 62 17.16 3.65 -0.94
N ARG A 63 15.94 3.76 -1.47
CA ARG A 63 14.92 4.70 -0.95
C ARG A 63 14.38 4.26 0.40
N SER A 64 14.14 2.96 0.59
CA SER A 64 13.76 2.41 1.90
C SER A 64 14.80 2.70 2.98
N GLU A 65 16.09 2.66 2.63
CA GLU A 65 17.19 2.94 3.54
C GLU A 65 17.17 4.38 4.05
N LEU A 66 16.77 5.36 3.23
CA LEU A 66 16.62 6.76 3.67
C LEU A 66 15.68 6.88 4.87
N LEU A 67 14.55 6.15 4.85
CA LEU A 67 13.61 6.18 5.97
C LEU A 67 14.20 5.47 7.20
N ARG A 68 14.92 4.37 6.98
CA ARG A 68 15.55 3.59 8.06
C ARG A 68 16.63 4.40 8.78
N GLN A 69 17.39 5.24 8.06
CA GLN A 69 18.36 6.18 8.64
C GLN A 69 17.68 7.19 9.56
N GLN A 70 16.43 7.55 9.29
CA GLN A 70 15.58 8.39 10.15
C GLN A 70 14.82 7.58 11.22
N SER A 71 15.17 6.31 11.42
CA SER A 71 14.57 5.41 12.43
C SER A 71 13.09 5.08 12.26
N PHE A 72 12.54 5.17 11.05
CA PHE A 72 11.17 4.73 10.77
C PHE A 72 11.03 3.96 9.46
N LYS A 73 9.86 3.33 9.26
CA LYS A 73 9.50 2.65 8.02
C LYS A 73 8.02 2.79 7.74
N LEU A 74 7.68 2.88 6.45
CA LEU A 74 6.29 2.76 6.03
C LEU A 74 5.90 1.27 5.98
N PRO A 75 4.70 0.88 6.44
CA PRO A 75 4.25 -0.50 6.30
C PRO A 75 4.12 -0.88 4.82
N ASN A 76 4.22 -2.16 4.46
CA ASN A 76 4.01 -2.55 3.06
C ASN A 76 2.55 -2.36 2.67
N ASN A 77 2.29 -1.96 1.42
CA ASN A 77 0.92 -1.91 0.92
C ASN A 77 0.32 -3.33 0.95
N SER A 78 -0.91 -3.45 1.43
CA SER A 78 -1.66 -4.70 1.46
C SER A 78 -3.09 -4.44 1.03
N ASP A 79 -3.43 -4.86 -0.18
CA ASP A 79 -4.78 -4.71 -0.75
C ASP A 79 -5.86 -5.42 0.09
N THR A 80 -5.45 -6.37 0.93
CA THR A 80 -6.34 -7.20 1.75
C THR A 80 -6.57 -6.67 3.17
N ARG A 81 -5.88 -5.59 3.60
CA ARG A 81 -5.92 -5.13 5.00
C ARG A 81 -5.93 -3.60 5.12
N TRP A 82 -7.13 -3.01 5.18
CA TRP A 82 -7.33 -1.56 5.40
C TRP A 82 -6.54 -0.97 6.59
N ASN A 83 -6.35 -1.77 7.64
CA ASN A 83 -5.57 -1.36 8.83
C ASN A 83 -4.14 -0.90 8.51
N TYR A 84 -3.63 -1.23 7.31
CA TYR A 84 -2.33 -0.74 6.84
C TYR A 84 -2.40 0.73 6.38
N HIS A 85 -3.51 1.19 5.81
CA HIS A 85 -3.68 2.60 5.43
C HIS A 85 -3.80 3.53 6.64
N SER A 86 -4.50 3.11 7.71
CA SER A 86 -4.59 3.93 8.94
C SER A 86 -3.24 4.05 9.64
N ARG A 87 -2.50 2.94 9.76
CA ARG A 87 -1.14 2.94 10.33
C ARG A 87 -0.17 3.77 9.49
N ALA A 88 -0.25 3.65 8.17
CA ALA A 88 0.53 4.47 7.26
C ALA A 88 0.22 5.96 7.39
N ALA A 89 -1.07 6.32 7.40
CA ALA A 89 -1.50 7.70 7.60
C ALA A 89 -0.95 8.26 8.93
N SER A 90 -0.99 7.47 10.00
CA SER A 90 -0.41 7.86 11.29
C SER A 90 1.10 8.09 11.20
N ILE A 91 1.85 7.18 10.56
CA ILE A 91 3.31 7.32 10.41
C ILE A 91 3.66 8.53 9.53
N ILE A 92 2.94 8.72 8.42
CA ILE A 92 3.12 9.87 7.52
C ILE A 92 2.85 11.17 8.28
N LYS A 93 1.79 11.22 9.10
CA LYS A 93 1.49 12.39 9.93
C LYS A 93 2.59 12.66 10.95
N THR A 94 3.10 11.62 11.61
CA THR A 94 4.13 11.76 12.65
C THR A 94 5.48 12.19 12.08
N HIS A 95 5.87 11.65 10.92
CA HIS A 95 7.19 11.87 10.29
C HIS A 95 7.09 12.69 9.00
N PHE A 96 6.15 13.62 8.93
CA PHE A 96 5.86 14.35 7.70
C PHE A 96 7.06 15.18 7.21
N ILE A 97 7.79 15.78 8.15
CA ILE A 97 8.94 16.63 7.86
C ILE A 97 10.09 15.77 7.32
N GLU A 98 10.36 14.64 7.95
CA GLU A 98 11.40 13.70 7.56
C GLU A 98 11.11 13.07 6.19
N LEU A 99 9.84 12.77 5.90
CA LEU A 99 9.41 12.33 4.58
C LEU A 99 9.67 13.42 3.54
N LYS A 100 9.27 14.67 3.81
CA LYS A 100 9.52 15.80 2.90
C LYS A 100 11.01 15.95 2.61
N ASN A 101 11.85 15.90 3.65
CA ASN A 101 13.30 15.98 3.50
C ASN A 101 13.86 14.81 2.68
N ALA A 102 13.31 13.59 2.86
CA ALA A 102 13.71 12.44 2.05
C ALA A 102 13.36 12.63 0.56
N PHE A 103 12.21 13.22 0.22
CA PHE A 103 11.89 13.56 -1.18
C PHE A 103 12.83 14.63 -1.73
N THR A 104 13.07 15.71 -0.98
CA THR A 104 14.01 16.76 -1.37
C THR A 104 15.41 16.19 -1.62
N HIS A 105 15.89 15.31 -0.73
CA HIS A 105 17.18 14.62 -0.90
C HIS A 105 17.23 13.76 -2.17
N VAL A 106 16.14 13.09 -2.55
CA VAL A 106 16.07 12.33 -3.81
C VAL A 106 16.13 13.25 -5.04
N ILE A 107 15.58 14.46 -4.95
CA ILE A 107 15.50 15.42 -6.06
C ILE A 107 16.83 16.17 -6.24
N GLU A 108 17.47 16.59 -5.15
CA GLU A 108 18.61 17.51 -5.17
C GLU A 108 19.96 16.80 -5.24
N GLU A 109 20.09 15.62 -4.63
CA GLU A 109 21.39 14.95 -4.56
C GLU A 109 21.74 14.21 -5.85
N PRO A 110 23.01 14.30 -6.30
CA PRO A 110 23.50 13.42 -7.35
C PRO A 110 23.46 11.96 -6.86
N ASN A 111 23.33 11.01 -7.80
CA ASN A 111 23.26 9.54 -7.58
C ASN A 111 21.86 8.92 -7.47
N TRP A 112 20.79 9.64 -7.81
CA TRP A 112 19.47 9.06 -8.03
C TRP A 112 19.22 8.82 -9.52
N ASP A 113 18.54 7.72 -9.84
CA ASP A 113 18.13 7.45 -11.21
C ASP A 113 16.99 8.39 -11.64
N HIS A 114 16.88 8.63 -12.94
CA HIS A 114 15.89 9.55 -13.50
C HIS A 114 14.44 9.19 -13.11
N ILE A 115 14.13 7.90 -12.91
CA ILE A 115 12.78 7.46 -12.52
C ILE A 115 12.51 7.87 -11.08
N SER A 116 13.47 7.66 -10.17
CA SER A 116 13.36 8.07 -8.76
C SER A 116 13.15 9.58 -8.65
N ILE A 117 13.92 10.39 -9.38
CA ILE A 117 13.81 11.86 -9.38
C ILE A 117 12.43 12.27 -9.92
N SER A 118 12.07 11.81 -11.12
CA SER A 118 10.79 12.16 -11.76
C SER A 118 9.58 11.76 -10.90
N THR A 119 9.64 10.59 -10.26
CA THR A 119 8.55 10.12 -9.38
C THR A 119 8.49 10.95 -8.11
N ALA A 120 9.64 11.35 -7.53
CA ALA A 120 9.69 12.19 -6.33
C ALA A 120 9.11 13.59 -6.59
N THR A 121 9.41 14.20 -7.73
CA THR A 121 8.88 15.53 -8.10
C THR A 121 7.36 15.54 -8.30
N GLY A 122 6.77 14.39 -8.65
CA GLY A 122 5.33 14.25 -8.86
C GLY A 122 4.52 13.88 -7.60
N ILE A 123 5.17 13.69 -6.46
CA ILE A 123 4.55 13.37 -5.16
C ILE A 123 4.53 14.62 -4.28
#